data_AF-D8TD36-F1
#
_entry.id   AF-D8TD36-F1
#
_cell.length_a   1.000
_cell.length_b   1.000
_cell.length_c   1.000
_cell.angle_alpha   90.00
_cell.angle_beta   90.00
_cell.angle_gamma   90.00
#
_symmetry.space_group_name_H-M   'P 1'
#
loop_
_entity.id
_entity.type
_entity.pdbx_description
1 polymer ?
#
loop_
_entity_poly.entity_id
_entity_poly.type
_entity_poly.pdbx_seq_one_letter_code
_entity_poly.pdbx_strand_id
1 'polypeptide(L)'
;MLTSSRSRYESILSEAAAEHRRNLVHVTKYQAGQYCKRWIIGKWVTEREQGFAPVGTHFHQFVVPPVQEVRSDCTYGKLVGMRLPKDVAGVHTCEYINDRGVVAACHAGGLLHALEEWSHHEVGSIDVERIDTVWQAALSRGFTQV
;
A
#
# COMPACT_ATOMS: atom_id res chain seq x y z
N MET A 1 13.32 2.91 -8.27
CA MET A 1 13.24 2.21 -6.98
C MET A 1 14.35 2.68 -6.06
N LEU A 2 14.00 3.25 -4.90
CA LEU A 2 14.94 3.65 -3.88
C LEU A 2 15.35 2.45 -3.01
N THR A 3 16.62 2.04 -3.06
CA THR A 3 17.19 0.99 -2.20
C THR A 3 18.70 1.10 -2.18
N SER A 4 19.34 0.89 -1.02
CA SER A 4 20.81 0.78 -0.93
C SER A 4 21.32 -0.58 -1.44
N SER A 5 20.47 -1.61 -1.42
CA SER A 5 20.80 -2.95 -1.90
C SER A 5 20.62 -3.06 -3.41
N ARG A 6 21.73 -3.26 -4.11
CA ARG A 6 21.76 -3.54 -5.55
C ARG A 6 21.14 -4.91 -5.88
N SER A 7 21.44 -5.93 -5.08
CA SER A 7 20.86 -7.27 -5.29
C SER A 7 19.34 -7.28 -5.16
N ARG A 8 18.78 -6.51 -4.22
CA ARG A 8 17.32 -6.33 -4.11
C ARG A 8 16.74 -5.68 -5.36
N TYR A 9 17.39 -4.64 -5.89
CA TYR A 9 16.95 -4.01 -7.13
C TYR A 9 17.00 -4.98 -8.31
N GLU A 10 18.09 -5.73 -8.47
CA GLU A 10 18.27 -6.70 -9.56
C GLU A 10 17.26 -7.84 -9.48
N SER A 11 16.92 -8.31 -8.26
CA SER A 11 15.87 -9.29 -8.03
C SER A 11 14.51 -8.81 -8.52
N ILE A 12 14.10 -7.59 -8.14
CA ILE A 12 12.80 -7.04 -8.56
C ILE A 12 12.78 -6.72 -10.05
N LEU A 13 13.91 -6.27 -10.61
CA LEU A 13 14.03 -6.01 -12.03
C LEU A 13 13.88 -7.30 -12.86
N SER A 14 14.33 -8.45 -12.35
CA SER A 14 14.27 -9.72 -13.06
C SER A 14 12.85 -10.27 -13.21
N GLU A 15 11.97 -9.95 -12.26
CA GLU A 15 10.53 -10.27 -12.28
C GLU A 15 9.80 -9.60 -13.45
N ALA A 16 10.30 -8.45 -13.92
CA ALA A 16 9.70 -7.75 -15.05
C ALA A 16 10.13 -8.35 -16.40
N ALA A 17 9.18 -8.43 -17.34
CA ALA A 17 9.44 -8.73 -18.74
C ALA A 17 10.51 -7.79 -19.32
N ALA A 18 11.37 -8.31 -20.20
CA ALA A 18 12.56 -7.60 -20.67
C ALA A 18 12.27 -6.19 -21.23
N GLU A 19 11.16 -6.05 -21.95
CA GLU A 19 10.67 -4.79 -22.53
C GLU A 19 10.24 -3.74 -21.50
N HIS A 20 9.86 -4.16 -20.29
CA HIS A 20 9.40 -3.29 -19.20
C HIS A 20 10.51 -2.93 -18.21
N ARG A 21 11.65 -3.65 -18.20
CA ARG A 21 12.77 -3.40 -17.28
C ARG A 21 13.27 -1.97 -17.31
N ARG A 22 13.23 -1.31 -18.48
CA ARG A 22 13.61 0.10 -18.66
C ARG A 22 12.80 1.09 -17.80
N ASN A 23 11.61 0.70 -17.36
CA ASN A 23 10.72 1.55 -16.55
C ASN A 23 11.14 1.59 -15.07
N LEU A 24 12.04 0.70 -14.63
CA LEU A 24 12.54 0.65 -13.26
C LEU A 24 14.01 1.07 -13.23
N VAL A 25 14.31 2.13 -12.49
CA VAL A 25 15.69 2.64 -12.34
C VAL A 25 16.15 2.50 -10.89
N HIS A 26 17.38 2.04 -10.67
CA HIS A 26 17.96 1.96 -9.32
C HIS A 26 18.40 3.35 -8.85
N VAL A 27 17.91 3.77 -7.69
CA VAL A 27 18.36 5.00 -7.04
C VAL A 27 18.68 4.73 -5.56
N THR A 28 19.65 5.45 -5.01
CA THR A 28 20.10 5.29 -3.61
C THR A 28 19.82 6.52 -2.75
N LYS A 29 19.34 7.61 -3.36
CA LYS A 29 19.08 8.89 -2.72
C LYS A 29 17.73 9.48 -3.16
N TYR A 30 17.04 10.15 -2.26
CA TYR A 30 15.71 10.74 -2.52
C TYR A 30 15.71 11.86 -3.55
N GLN A 31 16.84 12.58 -3.70
CA GLN A 31 17.03 13.63 -4.70
C GLN A 31 16.74 13.15 -6.13
N ALA A 32 16.89 11.86 -6.41
CA ALA A 32 16.56 11.30 -7.71
C ALA A 32 15.06 11.45 -8.05
N GLY A 33 14.19 11.63 -7.05
CA GLY A 33 12.76 11.87 -7.21
C GLY A 33 12.37 13.35 -7.35
N GLN A 34 13.32 14.29 -7.41
CA GLN A 34 13.02 15.74 -7.38
C GLN A 34 12.15 16.25 -8.55
N TYR A 35 12.02 15.47 -9.62
CA TYR A 35 11.15 15.77 -10.76
C TYR A 35 9.93 14.84 -10.85
N CYS A 36 9.75 13.94 -9.88
CA CYS A 36 8.63 13.01 -9.83
C CYS A 36 7.47 13.61 -9.04
N LYS A 37 6.31 13.79 -9.68
CA LYS A 37 5.08 14.28 -9.02
C LYS A 37 4.27 13.18 -8.30
N ARG A 38 4.71 11.92 -8.42
CA ARG A 38 4.03 10.75 -7.87
C ARG A 38 5.05 9.96 -7.08
N TRP A 39 4.87 9.90 -5.77
CA TRP A 39 5.78 9.22 -4.85
C TRP A 39 5.06 8.05 -4.20
N ILE A 40 5.53 6.83 -4.43
CA ILE A 40 4.99 5.62 -3.78
C ILE A 40 5.86 5.33 -2.57
N ILE A 41 5.26 5.43 -1.38
CA ILE A 41 5.94 5.35 -0.10
C ILE A 41 5.59 4.04 0.59
N GLY A 42 6.49 3.06 0.49
CA GLY A 42 6.41 1.77 1.19
C GLY A 42 7.23 1.68 2.48
N LYS A 43 7.82 2.79 2.93
CA LYS A 43 8.59 2.89 4.18
C LYS A 43 8.44 4.28 4.77
N TRP A 44 8.75 4.42 6.05
CA TRP A 44 8.73 5.73 6.70
C TRP A 44 9.70 6.72 6.04
N VAL A 45 9.24 7.96 5.86
CA VAL A 45 10.02 9.09 5.37
C VAL A 45 9.87 10.30 6.28
N THR A 46 11.00 10.90 6.63
CA THR A 46 11.11 12.12 7.45
C THR A 46 10.71 13.36 6.67
N GLU A 47 10.43 14.46 7.36
CA GLU A 47 10.16 15.77 6.75
C GLU A 47 11.25 16.20 5.77
N ARG A 48 12.53 16.04 6.14
CA ARG A 48 13.66 16.36 5.27
C ARG A 48 13.64 15.54 3.98
N GLU A 49 13.28 14.26 4.06
CA GLU A 49 13.19 13.38 2.89
C GLU A 49 12.00 13.74 2.00
N GLN A 50 10.86 14.09 2.61
CA GLN A 50 9.70 14.63 1.88
C GLN A 50 10.02 15.96 1.18
N GLY A 51 10.95 16.75 1.73
CA GLY A 51 11.45 17.99 1.12
C GLY A 51 12.06 17.81 -0.28
N PHE A 52 12.49 16.61 -0.66
CA PHE A 52 12.99 16.34 -2.02
C PHE A 52 11.88 16.19 -3.06
N ALA A 53 10.63 16.00 -2.65
CA ALA A 53 9.51 15.96 -3.58
C ALA A 53 9.18 17.37 -4.10
N PRO A 54 8.93 17.55 -5.42
CA PRO A 54 8.55 18.84 -5.96
C PRO A 54 7.18 19.29 -5.44
N VAL A 55 6.94 20.61 -5.43
CA VAL A 55 5.63 21.23 -5.15
C VAL A 55 4.53 20.52 -5.95
N GLY A 56 3.37 20.26 -5.37
CA GLY A 56 2.24 19.58 -6.03
C GLY A 56 2.45 18.08 -6.22
N THR A 57 3.36 17.46 -5.46
CA THR A 57 3.50 16.00 -5.44
C THR A 57 2.30 15.36 -4.74
N HIS A 58 1.89 14.18 -5.24
CA HIS A 58 1.01 13.28 -4.53
C HIS A 58 1.80 12.08 -3.98
N PHE A 59 1.73 11.89 -2.66
CA PHE A 59 2.32 10.77 -1.94
C PHE A 59 1.30 9.63 -1.81
N HIS A 60 1.51 8.54 -2.54
CA HIS A 60 0.79 7.27 -2.38
C HIS A 60 1.37 6.51 -1.19
N GLN A 61 0.64 6.44 -0.08
CA GLN A 61 1.11 5.82 1.16
C GLN A 61 0.72 4.34 1.24
N PHE A 62 1.70 3.47 1.45
CA PHE A 62 1.51 2.04 1.72
C PHE A 62 2.16 1.63 3.05
N VAL A 63 2.66 2.60 3.81
CA VAL A 63 3.34 2.40 5.09
C VAL A 63 2.35 2.54 6.24
N VAL A 64 2.41 1.63 7.21
CA VAL A 64 1.55 1.64 8.41
C VAL A 64 2.43 1.77 9.65
N PRO A 65 2.22 2.74 10.56
CA PRO A 65 1.30 3.88 10.42
C PRO A 65 1.72 4.83 9.27
N PRO A 66 0.80 5.69 8.78
CA PRO A 66 1.08 6.61 7.68
C PRO A 66 2.15 7.62 8.09
N VAL A 67 2.81 8.24 7.10
CA VAL A 67 3.80 9.27 7.39
C VAL A 67 3.11 10.56 7.81
N GLN A 68 3.83 11.40 8.55
CA GLN A 68 3.33 12.72 8.88
C GLN A 68 3.20 13.58 7.62
N GLU A 69 2.02 14.17 7.44
CA GLU A 69 1.65 15.00 6.29
C GLU A 69 2.14 16.45 6.49
N VAL A 70 3.45 16.67 6.34
CA VAL A 70 4.10 17.96 6.66
C VAL A 70 4.15 18.97 5.52
N ARG A 71 3.91 18.54 4.27
CA ARG A 71 4.00 19.40 3.08
C ARG A 71 2.61 19.93 2.69
N SER A 72 2.32 21.19 3.05
CA SER A 72 1.05 21.86 2.70
C SER A 72 0.88 22.13 1.20
N ASP A 73 1.98 22.11 0.45
CA ASP A 73 2.04 22.26 -1.00
C ASP A 73 1.98 20.92 -1.75
N CYS A 74 1.74 19.81 -1.04
CA CYS A 74 1.61 18.46 -1.57
C CYS A 74 0.31 17.81 -1.07
N THR A 75 -0.01 16.63 -1.60
CA THR A 75 -1.16 15.83 -1.17
C THR A 75 -0.73 14.43 -0.78
N TYR A 76 -1.50 13.80 0.10
CA TYR A 76 -1.20 12.49 0.66
C TYR A 76 -2.42 11.57 0.50
N GLY A 77 -2.22 10.41 -0.12
CA GLY A 77 -3.20 9.35 -0.17
C GLY A 77 -3.39 8.75 1.21
N LYS A 78 -4.63 8.43 1.58
CA LYS A 78 -4.92 7.77 2.84
C LYS A 78 -4.66 6.27 2.72
N LEU A 79 -4.30 5.64 3.83
CA LEU A 79 -4.22 4.19 3.89
C LEU A 79 -5.61 3.60 3.67
N VAL A 80 -5.68 2.57 2.86
CA VAL A 80 -6.97 1.94 2.53
C VAL A 80 -7.41 1.09 3.71
N GLY A 81 -8.63 1.33 4.17
CA GLY A 81 -9.32 0.53 5.18
C GLY A 81 -10.60 -0.06 4.60
N MET A 82 -11.12 -1.09 5.28
CA MET A 82 -12.46 -1.59 5.02
C MET A 82 -13.24 -1.66 6.33
N ARG A 83 -14.50 -1.26 6.25
CA ARG A 83 -15.45 -1.41 7.34
C ARG A 83 -16.02 -2.82 7.32
N LEU A 84 -15.96 -3.45 8.48
CA LEU A 84 -16.48 -4.79 8.72
C LEU A 84 -18.01 -4.76 8.88
N PRO A 85 -18.69 -5.91 8.68
CA PRO A 85 -20.11 -6.06 9.01
C PRO A 85 -20.40 -5.70 10.47
N LYS A 86 -21.60 -5.15 10.73
CA LYS A 86 -21.97 -4.57 12.04
C LYS A 86 -22.03 -5.59 13.19
N ASP A 87 -22.23 -6.85 12.86
CA ASP A 87 -22.31 -7.98 13.78
C ASP A 87 -20.93 -8.54 14.17
N VAL A 88 -19.85 -8.09 13.53
CA VAL A 88 -18.48 -8.48 13.89
C VAL A 88 -18.08 -7.83 15.21
N ALA A 89 -17.72 -8.66 16.19
CA ALA A 89 -17.25 -8.25 17.50
C ALA A 89 -15.83 -8.81 17.79
N GLY A 90 -15.16 -8.27 18.81
CA GLY A 90 -13.88 -8.81 19.29
C GLY A 90 -12.63 -8.39 18.48
N VAL A 91 -12.78 -7.52 17.49
CA VAL A 91 -11.69 -7.05 16.59
C VAL A 91 -11.13 -5.67 16.95
N HIS A 92 -11.43 -5.17 18.15
CA HIS A 92 -11.09 -3.79 18.54
C HIS A 92 -9.58 -3.49 18.50
N THR A 93 -8.74 -4.44 18.90
CA THR A 93 -7.28 -4.29 18.80
C THR A 93 -6.81 -4.17 17.34
N CYS A 94 -7.55 -4.75 16.40
CA CYS A 94 -7.23 -4.73 14.97
C CYS A 94 -7.65 -3.42 14.26
N GLU A 95 -8.49 -2.59 14.91
CA GLU A 95 -8.89 -1.27 14.38
C GLU A 95 -7.69 -0.30 14.38
N TYR A 96 -6.80 -0.42 15.37
CA TYR A 96 -5.55 0.34 15.53
C TYR A 96 -5.74 1.87 15.43
N ILE A 97 -5.40 2.47 14.28
CA ILE A 97 -5.53 3.91 14.01
C ILE A 97 -6.83 4.26 13.26
N ASN A 98 -7.64 3.27 12.93
CA ASN A 98 -8.89 3.44 12.19
C ASN A 98 -10.08 3.61 13.14
N ASP A 99 -11.20 4.07 12.58
CA ASP A 99 -12.47 4.18 13.29
C ASP A 99 -13.01 2.80 13.74
N ARG A 100 -13.95 2.82 14.68
CA ARG A 100 -14.64 1.60 15.15
C ARG A 100 -15.27 0.83 13.99
N GLY A 101 -15.05 -0.48 13.99
CA GLY A 101 -15.48 -1.37 12.91
C GLY A 101 -14.73 -1.21 11.60
N VAL A 102 -13.63 -0.48 11.55
CA VAL A 102 -12.75 -0.35 10.37
C VAL A 102 -11.42 -0.99 10.66
N VAL A 103 -10.93 -1.80 9.73
CA VAL A 103 -9.58 -2.37 9.78
C VAL A 103 -8.81 -2.01 8.51
N ALA A 104 -7.48 -2.07 8.56
CA ALA A 104 -6.66 -1.91 7.37
C ALA A 104 -7.07 -2.93 6.29
N ALA A 105 -7.02 -2.54 5.01
CA ALA A 105 -7.43 -3.41 3.90
C ALA A 105 -6.67 -4.75 3.88
N CYS A 106 -5.41 -4.78 4.32
CA CYS A 106 -4.65 -6.03 4.46
C CYS A 106 -5.24 -6.97 5.53
N HIS A 107 -5.73 -6.45 6.65
CA HIS A 107 -6.41 -7.25 7.67
C HIS A 107 -7.79 -7.72 7.17
N ALA A 108 -8.54 -6.85 6.50
CA ALA A 108 -9.80 -7.22 5.87
C ALA A 108 -9.63 -8.35 4.84
N GLY A 109 -8.57 -8.27 4.02
CA GLY A 109 -8.22 -9.31 3.05
C GLY A 109 -7.93 -10.66 3.74
N GLY A 110 -7.18 -10.66 4.84
CA GLY A 110 -6.92 -11.89 5.62
C GLY A 110 -8.20 -12.48 6.24
N LEU A 111 -9.09 -11.63 6.77
CA LEU A 111 -10.39 -12.07 7.28
C LEU A 111 -11.26 -12.68 6.17
N LEU A 112 -11.37 -12.00 5.04
CA LEU A 112 -12.12 -12.50 3.89
C LEU A 112 -11.55 -13.83 3.39
N HIS A 113 -10.23 -13.94 3.28
CA HIS A 113 -9.56 -15.17 2.86
C HIS A 113 -9.96 -16.37 3.74
N ALA A 114 -10.01 -16.17 5.07
CA ALA A 114 -10.47 -17.19 6.01
C ALA A 114 -11.96 -17.50 5.86
N LEU A 115 -12.82 -16.48 5.67
CA LEU A 115 -14.27 -16.65 5.51
C LEU A 115 -14.66 -17.36 4.21
N GLU A 116 -13.88 -17.16 3.16
CA GLU A 116 -14.05 -17.82 1.85
C GLU A 116 -13.35 -19.18 1.76
N GLU A 117 -12.69 -19.62 2.84
CA GLU A 117 -11.96 -20.90 2.92
C GLU A 117 -10.97 -21.08 1.77
N TRP A 118 -10.36 -19.99 1.32
CA TRP A 118 -9.38 -20.03 0.25
C TRP A 118 -8.10 -20.73 0.72
N SER A 119 -7.51 -21.53 -0.16
CA SER A 119 -6.35 -22.39 0.15
C SER A 119 -5.01 -21.91 -0.43
N HIS A 120 -5.05 -20.85 -1.22
CA HIS A 120 -3.84 -20.23 -1.78
C HIS A 120 -3.16 -19.36 -0.71
N HIS A 121 -1.93 -18.92 -0.98
CA HIS A 121 -1.19 -18.08 -0.05
C HIS A 121 -1.63 -16.62 -0.20
N GLU A 122 -1.95 -15.99 0.93
CA GLU A 122 -2.36 -14.59 1.04
C GLU A 122 -1.17 -13.61 1.07
N VAL A 123 0.04 -14.12 1.31
CA VAL A 123 1.29 -13.35 1.33
C VAL A 123 2.13 -13.68 0.10
N GLY A 124 2.45 -12.66 -0.70
CA GLY A 124 3.30 -12.82 -1.87
C GLY A 124 3.00 -11.78 -2.95
N SER A 125 3.36 -12.11 -4.19
CA SER A 125 2.98 -11.31 -5.35
C SER A 125 1.46 -11.28 -5.49
N ILE A 126 0.92 -10.10 -5.80
CA ILE A 126 -0.51 -9.91 -6.03
C ILE A 126 -0.90 -10.65 -7.31
N ASP A 127 -1.89 -11.54 -7.21
CA ASP A 127 -2.59 -12.09 -8.36
C ASP A 127 -3.60 -11.06 -8.88
N VAL A 128 -3.22 -10.38 -9.97
CA VAL A 128 -4.01 -9.29 -10.55
C VAL A 128 -5.34 -9.78 -11.13
N GLU A 129 -5.45 -11.05 -11.53
CA GLU A 129 -6.67 -11.62 -12.11
C GLU A 129 -7.75 -11.84 -11.04
N ARG A 130 -7.36 -11.87 -9.76
CA ARG A 130 -8.26 -12.11 -8.65
C ARG A 130 -8.75 -10.86 -7.95
N ILE A 131 -8.28 -9.66 -8.34
CA ILE A 131 -8.66 -8.40 -7.69
C ILE A 131 -10.19 -8.24 -7.65
N ASP A 132 -10.85 -8.40 -8.80
CA ASP A 132 -12.31 -8.25 -8.88
C ASP A 132 -13.05 -9.33 -8.10
N THR A 133 -12.59 -10.59 -8.18
CA THR A 133 -13.15 -11.72 -7.43
C THR A 133 -13.09 -11.47 -5.92
N VAL A 134 -11.92 -11.04 -5.42
CA VAL A 134 -11.71 -10.74 -4.01
C VAL A 134 -12.56 -9.55 -3.58
N TRP A 135 -12.63 -8.51 -4.41
CA TRP A 135 -13.44 -7.34 -4.14
C TRP A 135 -14.94 -7.67 -4.04
N GLN A 136 -15.48 -8.43 -4.99
CA GLN A 136 -16.89 -8.82 -4.96
C GLN A 136 -17.21 -9.73 -3.78
N ALA A 137 -16.31 -10.63 -3.39
CA ALA A 137 -16.46 -11.46 -2.20
C ALA A 137 -16.47 -10.61 -0.90
N ALA A 138 -15.62 -9.59 -0.79
CA ALA A 138 -15.67 -8.64 0.32
C ALA A 138 -17.05 -7.96 0.41
N LEU A 139 -17.54 -7.41 -0.71
CA LEU A 139 -18.82 -6.72 -0.74
C LEU A 139 -20.00 -7.65 -0.42
N SER A 140 -19.99 -8.89 -0.93
CA SER A 140 -21.06 -9.87 -0.68
C SER A 140 -21.12 -10.31 0.79
N ARG A 141 -19.97 -10.31 1.48
CA ARG A 141 -19.85 -10.56 2.93
C ARG A 141 -20.17 -9.32 3.77
N GLY A 142 -20.54 -8.20 3.16
CA GLY A 142 -20.95 -6.97 3.85
C GLY A 142 -19.81 -6.05 4.26
N PHE A 143 -18.58 -6.28 3.77
CA PHE A 143 -17.50 -5.32 3.93
C PHE A 143 -17.79 -4.09 3.07
N THR A 144 -17.38 -2.90 3.52
CA THR A 144 -17.57 -1.66 2.76
C THR A 144 -16.30 -0.82 2.71
N GLN A 145 -16.10 -0.11 1.61
CA GLN A 145 -14.99 0.84 1.46
C GLN A 145 -15.14 2.02 2.43
N VAL A 146 -14.02 2.56 2.89
CA VAL A 146 -13.96 3.71 3.82
C VAL A 146 -13.12 4.82 3.22
#